data_AF-A0A090WM70-F1
#
_entry.id   AF-A0A090WM70-F1
#
_cell.length_a   1.000
_cell.length_b   1.000
_cell.length_c   1.000
_cell.angle_alpha   90.00
_cell.angle_beta   90.00
_cell.angle_gamma   90.00
#
_symmetry.space_group_name_H-M   'P 1'
#
loop_
_entity.id
_entity.type
_entity.pdbx_description
1 polymer ?
#
loop_
_entity_poly.entity_id
_entity_poly.type
_entity_poly.pdbx_seq_one_letter_code
_entity_poly.pdbx_strand_id
1 'polypeptide(L)'
;MWMQGNENREIFKVKSPSSEAFRHGMIPKNIEEAPLLTTVVRQYGEAWNRPFVAIYEPSTTSEPSTIKQVDTFGSPSNKSFVGGLKIESLQDRTDIVFSSDVIGKYAFQNINFNGTLGW
;
A
#
# COMPACT_ATOMS: atom_id res chain seq x y z
N MET A 1 6.73 4.94 4.02
CA MET A 1 5.98 3.78 3.51
C MET A 1 5.56 2.92 4.69
N TRP A 2 4.29 2.55 4.74
CA TRP A 2 3.73 1.58 5.68
C TRP A 2 3.27 0.34 4.90
N MET A 3 3.33 -0.85 5.50
CA MET A 3 2.82 -2.09 4.90
C MET A 3 2.15 -2.95 5.95
N GLN A 4 1.03 -3.58 5.57
CA GLN A 4 0.36 -4.54 6.43
C GLN A 4 1.24 -5.78 6.62
N GLY A 5 1.56 -6.11 7.87
CA GLY A 5 2.19 -7.38 8.22
C GLY A 5 1.22 -8.55 8.02
N ASN A 6 1.74 -9.74 7.71
CA ASN A 6 0.98 -10.98 7.64
C ASN A 6 1.89 -12.16 8.01
N GLU A 7 1.30 -13.26 8.48
CA GLU A 7 2.04 -14.50 8.70
C GLU A 7 2.68 -15.01 7.40
N ASN A 8 3.90 -15.54 7.51
CA ASN A 8 4.68 -16.06 6.37
C ASN A 8 4.94 -15.00 5.26
N ARG A 9 5.02 -13.72 5.64
CA ARG A 9 5.45 -12.62 4.77
C ARG A 9 6.88 -12.22 5.10
N GLU A 10 7.71 -12.19 4.07
CA GLU A 10 9.10 -11.75 4.12
C GLU A 10 9.29 -10.42 3.40
N ILE A 11 10.15 -9.57 3.95
CA ILE A 11 10.48 -8.25 3.38
C ILE A 11 12.00 -8.18 3.22
N PHE A 12 12.44 -7.91 1.99
CA PHE A 12 13.85 -7.81 1.64
C PHE A 12 14.16 -6.45 1.03
N LYS A 13 15.39 -5.98 1.23
CA LYS A 13 15.97 -4.87 0.47
C LYS A 13 17.03 -5.45 -0.46
N VAL A 14 16.90 -5.17 -1.74
CA VAL A 14 17.81 -5.63 -2.79
C VAL A 14 18.21 -4.46 -3.69
N LYS A 15 19.20 -4.70 -4.54
CA LYS A 15 19.53 -3.83 -5.66
C LYS A 15 19.00 -4.48 -6.93
N SER A 16 18.04 -3.85 -7.58
CA SER A 16 17.61 -4.29 -8.91
C SER A 16 18.62 -3.82 -9.96
N PRO A 17 18.53 -4.32 -11.20
CA PRO A 17 19.15 -3.66 -12.35
C PRO A 17 18.73 -2.18 -12.46
N SER A 18 19.41 -1.45 -13.34
CA SER A 18 19.05 -0.09 -13.74
C SER A 18 17.61 0.00 -14.25
N SER A 19 17.02 1.19 -14.18
CA SER A 19 15.66 1.44 -14.64
C SER A 19 15.62 1.81 -16.11
N GLU A 20 14.81 1.10 -16.88
CA GLU A 20 14.47 1.46 -18.27
C GLU A 20 13.31 2.48 -18.36
N ALA A 21 12.81 3.00 -17.23
CA ALA A 21 11.69 3.94 -17.21
C ALA A 21 12.06 5.33 -17.75
N PHE A 22 13.34 5.69 -17.70
CA PHE A 22 13.84 6.97 -18.21
C PHE A 22 14.37 6.77 -19.63
N ARG A 23 14.03 7.70 -20.54
CA ARG A 23 14.67 7.75 -21.84
C ARG A 23 16.16 8.09 -21.67
N HIS A 24 17.00 7.43 -22.46
CA HIS A 24 18.44 7.62 -22.43
C HIS A 24 18.80 9.10 -22.61
N GLY A 25 19.69 9.61 -21.76
CA GLY A 25 20.13 11.01 -21.80
C GLY A 25 19.21 12.04 -21.11
N MET A 26 18.06 11.64 -20.52
CA MET A 26 17.27 12.56 -19.67
C MET A 26 17.88 12.78 -18.28
N ILE A 27 18.72 11.87 -17.84
CA ILE A 27 19.41 11.90 -16.55
C ILE A 27 20.90 11.62 -16.76
N PRO A 28 21.78 12.02 -15.82
CA PRO A 28 23.21 11.71 -15.92
C PRO A 28 23.43 10.20 -16.08
N LYS A 29 24.34 9.81 -16.99
CA LYS A 29 24.61 8.41 -17.34
C LYS A 29 24.90 7.53 -16.12
N ASN A 30 25.62 8.06 -15.13
CA ASN A 30 25.93 7.33 -13.90
C ASN A 30 24.70 7.04 -13.02
N ILE A 31 23.62 7.81 -13.15
CA ILE A 31 22.33 7.55 -12.49
C ILE A 31 21.48 6.61 -13.32
N GLU A 32 21.51 6.75 -14.65
CA GLU A 32 20.84 5.87 -15.61
C GLU A 32 21.28 4.40 -15.44
N GLU A 33 22.59 4.17 -15.34
CA GLU A 33 23.18 2.83 -15.21
C GLU A 33 23.24 2.33 -13.75
N ALA A 34 22.86 3.16 -12.77
CA ALA A 34 22.94 2.77 -11.37
C ALA A 34 21.85 1.75 -10.98
N PRO A 35 22.20 0.73 -10.17
CA PRO A 35 21.20 -0.19 -9.64
C PRO A 35 20.26 0.50 -8.64
N LEU A 36 18.96 0.23 -8.75
CA LEU A 36 17.96 0.84 -7.88
C LEU A 36 17.78 0.08 -6.57
N LEU A 37 17.70 0.83 -5.47
CA LEU A 37 17.26 0.26 -4.19
C LEU A 37 15.81 -0.20 -4.34
N THR A 38 15.57 -1.48 -4.15
CA THR A 38 14.27 -2.12 -4.36
C THR A 38 13.85 -2.85 -3.08
N THR A 39 12.59 -2.64 -2.68
CA THR A 39 11.95 -3.43 -1.63
C THR A 39 11.18 -4.57 -2.26
N VAL A 40 11.47 -5.80 -1.84
CA VAL A 40 10.74 -7.00 -2.27
C VAL A 40 9.92 -7.50 -1.10
N VAL A 41 8.64 -7.73 -1.35
CA VAL A 41 7.71 -8.31 -0.37
C VAL A 41 7.22 -9.62 -0.94
N ARG A 42 7.49 -10.71 -0.21
CA ARG A 42 7.12 -12.07 -0.61
C ARG A 42 6.19 -12.65 0.43
N GLN A 43 5.18 -13.39 0.01
CA GLN A 43 4.35 -14.20 0.90
C GLN A 43 4.40 -15.65 0.46
N TYR A 44 4.51 -16.56 1.43
CA TYR A 44 4.30 -17.99 1.16
C TYR A 44 2.82 -18.33 1.32
N GLY A 45 2.29 -19.07 0.35
CA GLY A 45 0.86 -19.40 0.24
C GLY A 45 0.06 -18.34 -0.53
N GLU A 46 -1.26 -18.48 -0.51
CA GLU A 46 -2.18 -17.66 -1.30
C GLU A 46 -2.28 -16.22 -0.82
N ALA A 47 -2.41 -15.30 -1.78
CA ALA A 47 -2.67 -13.87 -1.54
C ALA A 47 -4.16 -13.53 -1.52
N TRP A 48 -5.03 -14.42 -2.01
CA TRP A 48 -6.48 -14.18 -2.08
C TRP A 48 -7.09 -13.85 -0.73
N ASN A 49 -6.74 -14.62 0.30
CA ASN A 49 -7.25 -14.42 1.66
C ASN A 49 -6.31 -13.55 2.53
N ARG A 50 -5.15 -13.14 2.00
CA ARG A 50 -4.08 -12.41 2.71
C ARG A 50 -3.41 -11.42 1.75
N PRO A 51 -4.11 -10.37 1.31
CA PRO A 51 -3.65 -9.47 0.26
C PRO A 51 -2.43 -8.66 0.69
N PHE A 52 -1.72 -8.10 -0.30
CA PHE A 52 -0.68 -7.11 -0.06
C PHE A 52 -1.32 -5.72 0.00
N VAL A 53 -1.06 -5.00 1.09
CA VAL A 53 -1.56 -3.64 1.30
C VAL A 53 -0.41 -2.78 1.77
N ALA A 54 -0.22 -1.65 1.11
CA ALA A 54 0.84 -0.69 1.38
C ALA A 54 0.33 0.74 1.23
N ILE A 55 0.87 1.65 2.04
CA ILE A 55 0.63 3.08 1.95
C ILE A 55 1.98 3.76 1.70
N TYR A 56 2.04 4.58 0.65
CA TYR A 56 3.17 5.42 0.36
C TYR A 56 2.80 6.88 0.61
N GLU A 57 3.37 7.45 1.67
CA GLU A 57 3.33 8.89 1.93
C GLU A 57 4.72 9.45 1.61
N PRO A 58 4.85 10.24 0.53
CA PRO A 58 6.06 11.02 0.28
C PRO A 58 6.28 11.99 1.44
N SER A 59 7.52 12.06 1.93
CA SER A 59 7.88 13.02 2.99
C SER A 59 9.33 13.46 2.84
N THR A 60 9.64 14.62 3.41
CA THR A 60 10.97 15.20 3.47
C THR A 60 11.30 15.57 4.92
N THR A 61 12.51 16.06 5.17
CA THR A 61 12.87 16.57 6.50
C THR A 61 12.07 17.82 6.87
N SER A 62 11.74 18.69 5.90
CA SER A 62 10.92 19.89 6.13
C SER A 62 9.42 19.60 6.14
N GLU A 63 9.00 18.52 5.48
CA GLU A 63 7.60 18.06 5.41
C GLU A 63 7.54 16.61 5.89
N PRO A 64 7.60 16.36 7.21
CA PRO A 64 7.63 15.02 7.76
C PRO A 64 6.31 14.28 7.51
N SER A 65 6.36 12.95 7.65
CA SER A 65 5.20 12.06 7.57
C SER A 65 4.09 12.53 8.51
N THR A 66 2.86 12.57 8.01
CA THR A 66 1.67 12.97 8.74
C THR A 66 0.84 11.76 9.18
N ILE A 67 1.13 10.56 8.66
CA ILE A 67 0.46 9.34 9.11
C ILE A 67 0.75 9.12 10.60
N LYS A 68 -0.31 9.21 11.40
CA LYS A 68 -0.29 8.91 12.83
C LYS A 68 -0.48 7.42 13.07
N GLN A 69 -1.49 6.83 12.42
CA GLN A 69 -1.88 5.44 12.61
C GLN A 69 -2.54 4.88 11.35
N VAL A 70 -2.34 3.59 11.12
CA VAL A 70 -3.04 2.82 10.09
C VAL A 70 -3.63 1.59 10.73
N ASP A 71 -4.95 1.49 10.72
CA ASP A 71 -5.68 0.29 11.13
C ASP A 71 -6.25 -0.41 9.90
N THR A 72 -6.23 -1.74 9.91
CA THR A 72 -6.88 -2.54 8.88
C THR A 72 -8.17 -3.13 9.41
N PHE A 73 -9.22 -3.15 8.59
CA PHE A 73 -10.46 -3.84 8.90
C PHE A 73 -10.83 -4.79 7.77
N GLY A 74 -11.53 -5.86 8.12
CA GLY A 74 -11.99 -6.88 7.17
C GLY A 74 -13.44 -7.25 7.42
N SER A 75 -13.96 -8.18 6.63
CA SER A 75 -15.28 -8.74 6.81
C SER A 75 -15.16 -10.26 6.87
N PRO A 76 -15.13 -10.88 8.07
CA PRO A 76 -14.96 -12.33 8.20
C PRO A 76 -16.05 -13.14 7.48
N SER A 77 -17.25 -12.58 7.35
CA SER A 77 -18.38 -13.20 6.66
C SER A 77 -18.41 -12.93 5.15
N ASN A 78 -17.68 -11.91 4.67
CA ASN A 78 -17.65 -11.54 3.27
C ASN A 78 -16.24 -11.72 2.69
N LYS A 79 -15.99 -12.90 2.13
CA LYS A 79 -14.71 -13.25 1.49
C LYS A 79 -14.35 -12.38 0.29
N SER A 80 -15.35 -11.74 -0.31
CA SER A 80 -15.16 -10.80 -1.41
C SER A 80 -14.62 -9.44 -0.94
N PHE A 81 -14.75 -9.11 0.33
CA PHE A 81 -14.11 -7.93 0.89
C PHE A 81 -12.62 -8.20 1.12
N VAL A 82 -11.79 -7.69 0.22
CA VAL A 82 -10.32 -7.84 0.27
C VAL A 82 -9.77 -7.15 1.53
N GLY A 83 -10.37 -6.04 1.94
CA GLY A 83 -10.06 -5.36 3.20
C GLY A 83 -10.27 -3.86 3.11
N GLY A 84 -10.12 -3.19 4.24
CA GLY A 84 -10.17 -1.74 4.34
C GLY A 84 -9.09 -1.17 5.24
N LEU A 85 -8.80 0.11 5.02
CA LEU A 85 -7.81 0.86 5.76
C LEU A 85 -8.49 2.05 6.43
N LYS A 86 -8.17 2.28 7.70
CA LYS A 86 -8.41 3.55 8.38
C LYS A 86 -7.06 4.21 8.60
N ILE A 87 -6.85 5.39 8.02
CA ILE A 87 -5.60 6.13 8.06
C ILE A 87 -5.84 7.42 8.82
N GLU A 88 -5.28 7.52 10.02
CA GLU A 88 -5.37 8.73 10.83
C GLU A 88 -4.14 9.60 10.59
N SER A 89 -4.36 10.88 10.31
CA SER A 89 -3.31 11.88 10.15
C SER A 89 -3.11 12.69 11.44
N LEU A 90 -1.91 13.22 11.62
CA LEU A 90 -1.59 14.24 12.63
C LEU A 90 -2.31 15.58 12.37
N GLN A 91 -2.92 15.76 11.20
CA GLN A 91 -3.62 16.99 10.78
C GLN A 91 -5.15 16.89 10.93
N ASP A 92 -5.64 16.08 11.87
CA ASP A 92 -7.08 15.87 12.13
C ASP A 92 -7.89 15.40 10.90
N ARG A 93 -7.22 14.71 9.96
CA ARG A 93 -7.83 14.03 8.82
C ARG A 93 -7.88 12.53 9.08
N THR A 94 -8.97 11.88 8.68
CA THR A 94 -9.07 10.41 8.62
C THR A 94 -9.51 10.00 7.23
N ASP A 95 -8.71 9.16 6.57
CA ASP A 95 -9.06 8.57 5.27
C ASP A 95 -9.49 7.11 5.48
N ILE A 96 -10.60 6.70 4.85
CA ILE A 96 -11.13 5.34 4.96
C ILE A 96 -11.16 4.70 3.58
N VAL A 97 -10.27 3.74 3.32
CA VAL A 97 -10.20 3.03 2.04
C VAL A 97 -10.96 1.70 2.12
N PHE A 98 -11.76 1.38 1.11
CA PHE A 98 -12.44 0.11 0.94
C PHE A 98 -11.91 -0.60 -0.32
N SER A 99 -11.67 -1.91 -0.24
CA SER A 99 -11.27 -2.74 -1.37
C SER A 99 -12.00 -4.08 -1.38
N SER A 100 -12.48 -4.48 -2.55
CA SER A 100 -13.20 -5.72 -2.81
C SER A 100 -12.93 -6.26 -4.21
N ASP A 101 -13.03 -7.58 -4.37
CA ASP A 101 -12.91 -8.29 -5.65
C ASP A 101 -14.18 -8.16 -6.52
N VAL A 102 -15.34 -7.84 -5.93
CA VAL A 102 -16.63 -7.71 -6.62
C VAL A 102 -17.36 -6.43 -6.19
N ILE A 103 -18.27 -5.95 -7.04
CA ILE A 103 -19.15 -4.84 -6.68
C ILE A 103 -20.06 -5.30 -5.55
N GLY A 104 -19.98 -4.61 -4.40
CA GLY A 104 -20.78 -4.92 -3.24
C GLY A 104 -21.01 -3.71 -2.35
N LYS A 105 -21.91 -3.86 -1.39
CA LYS A 105 -22.18 -2.86 -0.36
C LYS A 105 -21.42 -3.23 0.91
N TYR A 106 -20.61 -2.30 1.39
CA TYR A 106 -19.77 -2.47 2.57
C TYR A 106 -20.00 -1.30 3.52
N ALA A 107 -19.84 -1.54 4.81
CA ALA A 107 -19.97 -0.50 5.81
C ALA A 107 -18.83 -0.61 6.83
N PHE A 108 -18.32 0.54 7.24
CA PHE A 108 -17.38 0.65 8.34
C PHE A 108 -17.69 1.93 9.11
N GLN A 109 -17.98 1.79 10.41
CA GLN A 109 -18.46 2.88 11.25
C GLN A 109 -19.73 3.54 10.65
N ASN A 110 -19.69 4.85 10.38
CA ASN A 110 -20.77 5.62 9.78
C ASN A 110 -20.65 5.77 8.25
N ILE A 111 -19.69 5.08 7.61
CA ILE A 111 -19.46 5.14 6.17
C ILE A 111 -20.06 3.91 5.49
N ASN A 112 -20.82 4.16 4.43
CA ASN A 112 -21.33 3.14 3.52
C ASN A 112 -20.64 3.29 2.16
N PHE A 113 -20.19 2.17 1.60
CA PHE A 113 -19.49 2.07 0.34
C PHE A 113 -20.22 1.11 -0.59
N ASN A 114 -20.32 1.44 -1.88
CA ASN A 114 -20.87 0.56 -2.91
C ASN A 114 -19.93 0.55 -4.12
N GLY A 115 -19.21 -0.55 -4.33
CA GLY A 115 -18.22 -0.67 -5.40
C GLY A 115 -17.15 -1.71 -5.09
N THR A 116 -16.05 -1.66 -5.84
CA THR A 116 -14.86 -2.49 -5.65
C THR A 116 -13.70 -1.76 -4.98
N LEU A 117 -13.54 -0.45 -5.24
CA LEU A 117 -12.54 0.41 -4.59
C LEU A 117 -13.14 1.79 -4.29
N GLY A 118 -12.86 2.34 -3.11
CA GLY A 118 -13.27 3.70 -2.74
C GLY A 118 -12.49 4.22 -1.54
N TRP A 119 -12.45 5.54 -1.37
CA TRP A 119 -11.79 6.24 -0.26
C TRP A 119 -12.50 7.57 0.07
#